data_AF-A0A7C3YNQ7-F1
#
_entry.id   AF-A0A7C3YNQ7-F1
#
_cell.length_a   1.000
_cell.length_b   1.000
_cell.length_c   1.000
_cell.angle_alpha   90.00
_cell.angle_beta   90.00
_cell.angle_gamma   90.00
#
_symmetry.space_group_name_H-M   'P 1'
#
loop_
_entity.id
_entity.type
_entity.pdbx_description
1 polymer ?
#
loop_
_entity_poly.entity_id
_entity_poly.type
_entity_poly.pdbx_seq_one_letter_code
_entity_poly.pdbx_strand_id
1 'polypeptide(L)'
;MIKKIFLTVILLTFILTTVESQTYNNYIWETYECVNLSPESQELIDTLRTEIDKILQAGHLAPLRISGADYKIEGYFLYQEPGRIITTLAMAYPYLTETQKQQVRNYVNNELSNPAYTPWAQNKFMAPNVGARREYYSMIPMNSTRMWDSDSGVWVTTGVWQWDWWWYLNGQYRPRISTLYGLWLYAYNSGDWSVVSKNWSAIKDYYNNNSGEGKLYGTMCAHIAIARMAFHENDTAMMDTAVANAINYFVQGTSFTYVEDQTRVNYYPYHYQDSRLQGGVYSGWMFLNVTPEIGRYLKNADPNLKTTVLNRHNEGKSRFPLWWITKSQYGSTWTGLESVGLCPEIIGMIFPIERWVAGVTKDTLVTYQIENSMYGIGDCYAIEALIYTITAFGTDTWVDVRTKPYISVIPTVLDFGKIEYGDSKTMELTIKNIGADTLYGTLTSDHEWIKLDPTSFTGNNVTIKVTVDNSVLNQKEGQYSGKINIDSNGGTATVDVIMTATCILVKPNPYNPDKGLLTFFGNGIIPD
;
A
#
# COMPACT_ATOMS: atom_id res chain seq x y z
N MET A 1 -50.82 4.56 19.29
CA MET A 1 -50.43 5.02 17.94
C MET A 1 -48.94 5.40 17.85
N ILE A 2 -48.37 6.08 18.86
CA ILE A 2 -46.97 6.55 18.89
C ILE A 2 -45.90 5.44 18.90
N LYS A 3 -46.13 4.30 19.59
CA LYS A 3 -45.18 3.17 19.61
C LYS A 3 -45.05 2.43 18.27
N LYS A 4 -46.10 2.39 17.43
CA LYS A 4 -46.04 1.78 16.09
C LYS A 4 -45.24 2.66 15.12
N ILE A 5 -45.38 3.98 15.22
CA ILE A 5 -44.62 4.94 14.39
C ILE A 5 -43.12 4.86 14.70
N PHE A 6 -42.73 4.79 15.98
CA PHE A 6 -41.31 4.66 16.36
C PHE A 6 -40.68 3.35 15.85
N LEU A 7 -41.40 2.23 15.95
CA LEU A 7 -40.91 0.94 15.47
C LEU A 7 -40.83 0.89 13.93
N THR A 8 -41.80 1.48 13.24
CA THR A 8 -41.80 1.56 11.76
C THR A 8 -40.74 2.52 11.24
N VAL A 9 -40.47 3.63 11.93
CA VAL A 9 -39.37 4.54 11.59
C VAL A 9 -38.04 3.81 11.78
N ILE A 10 -37.79 3.19 12.94
CA ILE A 10 -36.55 2.41 13.17
C ILE A 10 -36.39 1.29 12.14
N LEU A 11 -37.46 0.55 11.80
CA LEU A 11 -37.42 -0.51 10.80
C LEU A 11 -37.16 0.04 9.39
N LEU A 12 -37.77 1.17 8.99
CA LEU A 12 -37.49 1.82 7.71
C LEU A 12 -36.04 2.33 7.64
N THR A 13 -35.53 2.95 8.69
CA THR A 13 -34.14 3.42 8.73
C THR A 13 -33.16 2.25 8.67
N PHE A 14 -33.47 1.13 9.34
CA PHE A 14 -32.64 -0.09 9.31
C PHE A 14 -32.71 -0.83 7.97
N ILE A 15 -33.84 -0.75 7.25
CA ILE A 15 -33.99 -1.32 5.90
C ILE A 15 -33.28 -0.44 4.85
N LEU A 16 -33.31 0.88 5.00
CA LEU A 16 -32.60 1.81 4.11
C LEU A 16 -31.07 1.64 4.25
N THR A 17 -30.55 1.49 5.48
CA THR A 17 -29.10 1.28 5.70
C THR A 17 -28.61 -0.09 5.19
N THR A 18 -29.44 -1.14 5.23
CA THR A 18 -29.06 -2.46 4.68
C THR A 18 -29.09 -2.50 3.16
N VAL A 19 -30.03 -1.79 2.52
CA VAL A 19 -30.12 -1.69 1.04
C VAL A 19 -28.99 -0.82 0.46
N GLU A 20 -28.64 0.30 1.10
CA GLU A 20 -27.49 1.12 0.69
C GLU A 20 -26.17 0.37 0.89
N SER A 21 -26.01 -0.38 1.97
CA SER A 21 -24.84 -1.24 2.21
C SER A 21 -24.66 -2.31 1.12
N GLN A 22 -25.75 -2.96 0.69
CA GLN A 22 -25.71 -3.90 -0.44
C GLN A 22 -25.37 -3.23 -1.78
N THR A 23 -25.71 -1.95 -1.96
CA THR A 23 -25.52 -1.22 -3.21
C THR A 23 -24.05 -0.90 -3.49
N TYR A 24 -23.26 -0.57 -2.45
CA TYR A 24 -21.84 -0.23 -2.60
C TYR A 24 -20.88 -1.38 -2.28
N ASN A 25 -21.39 -2.52 -1.83
CA ASN A 25 -20.59 -3.67 -1.40
C ASN A 25 -19.58 -4.10 -2.47
N ASN A 26 -19.96 -4.11 -3.75
CA ASN A 26 -19.06 -4.53 -4.82
C ASN A 26 -17.88 -3.56 -5.02
N TYR A 27 -18.05 -2.25 -4.78
CA TYR A 27 -16.94 -1.30 -4.86
C TYR A 27 -15.99 -1.43 -3.67
N ILE A 28 -16.49 -1.87 -2.50
CA ILE A 28 -15.68 -2.05 -1.29
C ILE A 28 -14.94 -3.38 -1.31
N TRP A 29 -15.59 -4.46 -1.73
CA TRP A 29 -15.05 -5.81 -1.57
C TRP A 29 -14.52 -6.44 -2.85
N GLU A 30 -14.94 -5.99 -4.03
CA GLU A 30 -14.35 -6.48 -5.27
C GLU A 30 -13.14 -5.63 -5.66
N THR A 31 -12.02 -6.27 -5.97
CA THR A 31 -10.87 -5.61 -6.59
C THR A 31 -10.67 -6.06 -8.02
N TYR A 32 -9.98 -5.23 -8.79
CA TYR A 32 -9.71 -5.47 -10.20
C TYR A 32 -8.54 -6.45 -10.37
N GLU A 33 -8.75 -7.47 -11.19
CA GLU A 33 -7.69 -8.33 -11.71
C GLU A 33 -7.76 -8.42 -13.24
N CYS A 34 -6.59 -8.41 -13.87
CA CYS A 34 -6.46 -8.64 -15.31
C CYS A 34 -6.04 -10.10 -15.54
N VAL A 35 -6.85 -10.83 -16.30
CA VAL A 35 -6.57 -12.23 -16.66
C VAL A 35 -6.50 -12.40 -18.18
N ASN A 36 -5.94 -13.50 -18.65
CA ASN A 36 -5.85 -13.81 -20.09
C ASN A 36 -5.18 -12.71 -20.92
N LEU A 37 -4.06 -12.17 -20.46
CA LEU A 37 -3.30 -11.16 -21.20
C LEU A 37 -2.84 -11.70 -22.56
N SER A 38 -3.10 -10.93 -23.61
CA SER A 38 -2.58 -11.21 -24.95
C SER A 38 -1.04 -11.09 -24.99
N PRO A 39 -0.34 -11.99 -25.72
CA PRO A 39 1.10 -11.84 -25.99
C PRO A 39 1.50 -10.50 -26.62
N GLU A 40 0.56 -9.79 -27.26
CA GLU A 40 0.78 -8.44 -27.81
C GLU A 40 1.23 -7.42 -26.76
N SER A 41 0.94 -7.65 -25.48
CA SER A 41 1.33 -6.74 -24.39
C SER A 41 2.78 -6.88 -23.92
N GLN A 42 3.53 -7.87 -24.44
CA GLN A 42 4.84 -8.24 -23.90
C GLN A 42 5.87 -7.10 -23.96
N GLU A 43 5.92 -6.32 -25.05
CA GLU A 43 6.84 -5.19 -25.18
C GLU A 43 6.58 -4.10 -24.12
N LEU A 44 5.31 -3.83 -23.82
CA LEU A 44 4.92 -2.90 -22.76
C LEU A 44 5.28 -3.45 -21.37
N ILE A 45 5.15 -4.77 -21.15
CA ILE A 45 5.57 -5.43 -19.91
C ILE A 45 7.09 -5.32 -19.72
N ASP A 46 7.88 -5.53 -20.78
CA ASP A 46 9.34 -5.42 -20.71
C ASP A 46 9.78 -3.97 -20.46
N THR A 47 9.07 -3.00 -21.04
CA THR A 47 9.24 -1.57 -20.73
C THR A 47 8.91 -1.27 -19.27
N LEU A 48 7.78 -1.77 -18.75
CA LEU A 48 7.41 -1.65 -17.34
C LEU A 48 8.51 -2.20 -16.42
N ARG A 49 9.00 -3.42 -16.70
CA ARG A 49 10.09 -4.05 -15.93
C ARG A 49 11.34 -3.19 -15.93
N THR A 50 11.69 -2.59 -17.05
CA THR A 50 12.83 -1.67 -17.17
C THR A 50 12.65 -0.43 -16.30
N GLU A 51 11.46 0.17 -16.28
CA GLU A 51 11.18 1.33 -15.40
C GLU A 51 11.21 0.94 -13.91
N ILE A 52 10.74 -0.26 -13.56
CA ILE A 52 10.78 -0.79 -12.19
C ILE A 52 12.23 -1.04 -11.75
N ASP A 53 13.09 -1.56 -12.62
CA ASP A 53 14.52 -1.75 -12.32
C ASP A 53 15.21 -0.42 -12.00
N LYS A 54 14.86 0.68 -12.69
CA LYS A 54 15.39 2.01 -12.37
C LYS A 54 15.03 2.46 -10.95
N ILE A 55 13.79 2.19 -10.51
CA ILE A 55 13.34 2.49 -9.13
C ILE A 55 14.13 1.64 -8.13
N LEU A 56 14.22 0.34 -8.37
CA LEU A 56 14.90 -0.60 -7.47
C LEU A 56 16.40 -0.31 -7.34
N GLN A 57 17.05 0.09 -8.43
CA GLN A 57 18.47 0.49 -8.43
C GLN A 57 18.71 1.82 -7.72
N ALA A 58 17.77 2.77 -7.82
CA ALA A 58 17.89 4.07 -7.17
C ALA A 58 17.69 4.00 -5.65
N GLY A 59 16.92 3.02 -5.16
CA GLY A 59 16.54 2.93 -3.74
C GLY A 59 15.55 4.03 -3.34
N HIS A 60 15.57 4.45 -2.08
CA HIS A 60 14.65 5.49 -1.57
C HIS A 60 14.67 6.74 -2.47
N LEU A 61 13.54 7.08 -3.07
CA LEU A 61 13.41 8.18 -4.02
C LEU A 61 12.97 9.48 -3.34
N ALA A 62 13.68 10.57 -3.61
CA ALA A 62 13.25 11.92 -3.25
C ALA A 62 11.96 12.32 -4.01
N PRO A 63 11.20 13.32 -3.53
CA PRO A 63 10.13 13.94 -4.32
C PRO A 63 10.62 14.43 -5.69
N LEU A 64 9.81 14.21 -6.74
CA LEU A 64 10.12 14.68 -8.09
C LEU A 64 10.03 16.21 -8.13
N ARG A 65 11.11 16.89 -8.53
CA ARG A 65 11.06 18.33 -8.80
C ARG A 65 10.77 18.59 -10.28
N ILE A 66 9.82 19.48 -10.53
CA ILE A 66 9.45 19.95 -11.85
C ILE A 66 9.78 21.44 -11.94
N SER A 67 10.38 21.84 -13.06
CA SER A 67 10.79 23.22 -13.34
C SER A 67 10.24 23.62 -14.70
N GLY A 68 9.19 24.42 -14.71
CA GLY A 68 8.63 25.02 -15.93
C GLY A 68 8.33 26.51 -15.79
N ALA A 69 8.45 27.07 -14.58
CA ALA A 69 8.16 28.47 -14.28
C ALA A 69 9.30 29.41 -14.68
N ASP A 70 8.95 30.65 -14.99
CA ASP A 70 9.88 31.73 -15.33
C ASP A 70 10.53 32.38 -14.09
N TYR A 71 9.89 32.32 -12.92
CA TYR A 71 10.44 32.84 -11.67
C TYR A 71 11.37 31.86 -10.94
N LYS A 72 12.56 32.34 -10.58
CA LYS A 72 13.60 31.57 -9.87
C LYS A 72 13.20 31.06 -8.48
N ILE A 73 12.09 31.52 -7.92
CA ILE A 73 11.60 31.13 -6.59
C ILE A 73 10.41 30.16 -6.65
N GLU A 74 9.81 29.96 -7.81
CA GLU A 74 8.65 29.08 -7.99
C GLU A 74 9.10 27.66 -8.34
N GLY A 75 8.60 26.69 -7.58
CA GLY A 75 8.91 25.28 -7.78
C GLY A 75 7.67 24.41 -7.70
N TYR A 76 7.75 23.22 -8.27
CA TYR A 76 6.68 22.24 -8.18
C TYR A 76 7.23 20.86 -7.83
N PHE A 77 6.63 20.21 -6.83
CA PHE A 77 7.04 18.90 -6.39
C PHE A 77 5.89 17.91 -6.49
N LEU A 78 6.21 16.69 -6.92
CA LEU A 78 5.28 15.57 -6.95
C LEU A 78 5.83 14.40 -6.13
N TYR A 79 4.92 13.50 -5.76
CA TYR A 79 5.24 12.27 -5.04
C TYR A 79 5.96 12.54 -3.72
N GLN A 80 5.54 13.58 -2.99
CA GLN A 80 6.09 13.86 -1.66
C GLN A 80 5.45 13.04 -0.57
N GLU A 81 4.32 12.40 -0.84
CA GLU A 81 3.60 11.60 0.13
C GLU A 81 4.43 10.35 0.48
N PRO A 82 4.79 10.14 1.75
CA PRO A 82 5.44 8.92 2.19
C PRO A 82 4.65 7.68 1.77
N GLY A 83 5.35 6.68 1.22
CA GLY A 83 4.72 5.48 0.68
C GLY A 83 4.02 5.64 -0.68
N ARG A 84 4.01 6.82 -1.33
CA ARG A 84 3.35 7.00 -2.64
C ARG A 84 3.82 6.03 -3.71
N ILE A 85 5.11 5.70 -3.71
CA ILE A 85 5.72 4.79 -4.67
C ILE A 85 5.24 3.33 -4.49
N ILE A 86 4.76 2.97 -3.29
CA ILE A 86 4.29 1.62 -2.98
C ILE A 86 3.07 1.28 -3.84
N THR A 87 2.18 2.23 -4.13
CA THR A 87 1.05 2.01 -5.05
C THR A 87 1.53 1.58 -6.43
N THR A 88 2.51 2.29 -7.00
CA THR A 88 3.05 1.99 -8.33
C THR A 88 3.73 0.62 -8.36
N LEU A 89 4.55 0.31 -7.35
CA LEU A 89 5.21 -0.98 -7.22
C LEU A 89 4.20 -2.12 -7.02
N ALA A 90 3.13 -1.89 -6.25
CA ALA A 90 2.06 -2.85 -6.03
C ALA A 90 1.28 -3.14 -7.31
N MET A 91 0.96 -2.12 -8.11
CA MET A 91 0.30 -2.27 -9.41
C MET A 91 1.18 -3.03 -10.42
N ALA A 92 2.50 -2.81 -10.39
CA ALA A 92 3.44 -3.49 -11.28
C ALA A 92 3.68 -4.95 -10.90
N TYR A 93 3.56 -5.29 -9.61
CA TYR A 93 3.96 -6.58 -9.02
C TYR A 93 3.52 -7.83 -9.80
N PRO A 94 2.27 -7.93 -10.30
CA PRO A 94 1.83 -9.11 -11.06
C PRO A 94 2.60 -9.36 -12.36
N TYR A 95 3.24 -8.34 -12.92
CA TYR A 95 3.96 -8.41 -14.20
C TYR A 95 5.47 -8.59 -14.05
N LEU A 96 5.98 -8.60 -12.82
CA LEU A 96 7.40 -8.68 -12.53
C LEU A 96 7.93 -10.11 -12.57
N THR A 97 9.23 -10.26 -12.85
CA THR A 97 9.94 -11.52 -12.64
C THR A 97 10.06 -11.85 -11.15
N GLU A 98 10.31 -13.11 -10.79
CA GLU A 98 10.47 -13.49 -9.38
C GLU A 98 11.62 -12.74 -8.67
N THR A 99 12.72 -12.49 -9.38
CA THR A 99 13.83 -11.66 -8.87
C THR A 99 13.37 -10.24 -8.55
N GLN A 100 12.64 -9.60 -9.46
CA GLN A 100 12.10 -8.25 -9.26
C GLN A 100 11.06 -8.22 -8.15
N LYS A 101 10.19 -9.24 -8.05
CA LYS A 101 9.23 -9.37 -6.94
C LYS A 101 9.94 -9.41 -5.59
N GLN A 102 11.04 -10.16 -5.46
CA GLN A 102 11.83 -10.17 -4.24
C GLN A 102 12.49 -8.81 -3.95
N GLN A 103 13.01 -8.14 -4.98
CA GLN A 103 13.58 -6.80 -4.82
C GLN A 103 12.54 -5.77 -4.40
N VAL A 104 11.31 -5.85 -4.94
CA VAL A 104 10.18 -4.99 -4.51
C VAL A 104 9.83 -5.26 -3.05
N ARG A 105 9.77 -6.53 -2.62
CA ARG A 105 9.54 -6.86 -1.20
C ARG A 105 10.59 -6.21 -0.31
N ASN A 106 11.87 -6.30 -0.68
CA ASN A 106 12.96 -5.68 0.06
C ASN A 106 12.82 -4.15 0.06
N TYR A 107 12.51 -3.53 -1.08
CA TYR A 107 12.29 -2.09 -1.20
C TYR A 107 11.18 -1.61 -0.25
N VAL A 108 10.00 -2.26 -0.30
CA VAL A 108 8.84 -1.87 0.51
C VAL A 108 9.13 -2.07 2.00
N ASN A 109 9.74 -3.19 2.39
CA ASN A 109 10.12 -3.41 3.78
C ASN A 109 11.16 -2.39 4.27
N ASN A 110 12.10 -1.97 3.43
CA ASN A 110 13.06 -0.92 3.77
C ASN A 110 12.39 0.45 3.97
N GLU A 111 11.47 0.84 3.08
CA GLU A 111 10.68 2.07 3.26
C GLU A 111 9.89 2.02 4.58
N LEU A 112 9.21 0.90 4.86
CA LEU A 112 8.37 0.77 6.05
C LEU A 112 9.16 0.63 7.36
N SER A 113 10.44 0.27 7.28
CA SER A 113 11.35 0.23 8.44
C SER A 113 11.74 1.63 8.93
N ASN A 114 11.63 2.66 8.09
CA ASN A 114 11.93 4.03 8.44
C ASN A 114 10.64 4.81 8.74
N PRO A 115 10.40 5.27 9.98
CA PRO A 115 9.20 6.01 10.35
C PRO A 115 8.91 7.27 9.51
N ALA A 116 9.92 7.85 8.85
CA ALA A 116 9.76 9.02 7.99
C ALA A 116 9.20 8.69 6.60
N TYR A 117 9.25 7.43 6.16
CA TYR A 117 8.87 7.01 4.81
C TYR A 117 7.58 6.19 4.78
N THR A 118 7.03 5.84 5.95
CA THR A 118 5.78 5.08 6.04
C THR A 118 4.57 5.91 5.59
N PRO A 119 3.51 5.29 5.04
CA PRO A 119 2.24 5.97 4.77
C PRO A 119 1.66 6.76 5.96
N TRP A 120 2.01 6.36 7.19
CA TRP A 120 1.59 6.97 8.45
C TRP A 120 2.66 7.88 9.08
N ALA A 121 3.65 8.34 8.31
CA ALA A 121 4.74 9.18 8.82
C ALA A 121 4.20 10.49 9.45
N GLN A 122 4.73 10.84 10.63
CA GLN A 122 4.27 11.99 11.41
C GLN A 122 4.41 13.33 10.66
N ASN A 123 5.51 13.52 9.94
CA ASN A 123 5.76 14.74 9.17
C ASN A 123 4.91 14.84 7.91
N LYS A 124 4.29 13.74 7.48
CA LYS A 124 3.42 13.65 6.31
C LYS A 124 4.08 14.01 4.96
N PHE A 125 5.40 14.21 4.88
CA PHE A 125 6.12 14.44 3.62
C PHE A 125 7.48 13.76 3.63
N MET A 126 7.96 13.37 2.45
CA MET A 126 9.35 13.01 2.21
C MET A 126 10.17 14.28 1.97
N ALA A 127 11.29 14.43 2.70
CA ALA A 127 12.13 15.62 2.58
C ALA A 127 12.70 15.74 1.15
N PRO A 128 12.65 16.93 0.53
CA PRO A 128 13.06 17.11 -0.86
C PRO A 128 14.55 16.84 -1.10
N ASN A 129 15.37 16.89 -0.06
CA ASN A 129 16.82 16.71 -0.14
C ASN A 129 17.30 15.30 0.31
N VAL A 130 16.38 14.36 0.52
CA VAL A 130 16.68 13.00 0.98
C VAL A 130 16.22 11.99 -0.07
N GLY A 131 17.07 11.01 -0.38
CA GLY A 131 16.83 10.00 -1.40
C GLY A 131 17.42 10.32 -2.77
N ALA A 132 17.35 9.36 -3.67
CA ALA A 132 17.79 9.51 -5.05
C ALA A 132 16.87 10.47 -5.81
N ARG A 133 17.47 11.36 -6.60
CA ARG A 133 16.73 12.33 -7.43
C ARG A 133 16.03 11.61 -8.58
N ARG A 134 14.81 12.04 -8.88
CA ARG A 134 13.98 11.45 -9.94
C ARG A 134 14.22 12.10 -11.29
N GLU A 135 14.41 13.41 -11.31
CA GLU A 135 14.59 14.18 -12.53
C GLU A 135 15.89 13.85 -13.29
N TYR A 136 15.86 13.95 -14.62
CA TYR A 136 17.01 13.68 -15.48
C TYR A 136 17.98 14.86 -15.62
N TYR A 137 17.70 16.01 -15.01
CA TYR A 137 18.57 17.17 -15.03
C TYR A 137 19.32 17.31 -13.71
N SER A 138 20.60 17.67 -13.79
CA SER A 138 21.37 18.01 -12.60
C SER A 138 21.05 19.44 -12.17
N MET A 139 20.81 19.63 -10.88
CA MET A 139 20.67 20.97 -10.32
C MET A 139 22.03 21.55 -9.95
N ILE A 140 22.25 22.80 -10.35
CA ILE A 140 23.42 23.57 -9.90
C ILE A 140 23.09 24.12 -8.50
N PRO A 141 23.95 23.91 -7.49
CA PRO A 141 23.74 24.48 -6.16
C PRO A 141 23.54 26.00 -6.25
N MET A 142 22.44 26.50 -5.70
CA MET A 142 22.21 27.94 -5.55
C MET A 142 22.46 28.33 -4.09
N ASN A 143 23.25 29.38 -3.86
CA ASN A 143 23.48 29.90 -2.52
C ASN A 143 22.15 30.28 -1.86
N SER A 144 21.97 29.85 -0.61
CA SER A 144 20.70 30.08 0.06
C SER A 144 20.51 31.58 0.36
N THR A 145 19.59 32.27 -0.31
CA THR A 145 19.19 33.64 0.10
C THR A 145 17.73 33.66 0.51
N ARG A 146 17.48 34.11 1.74
CA ARG A 146 16.13 34.33 2.28
C ARG A 146 15.63 35.67 1.77
N MET A 147 14.59 35.65 0.93
CA MET A 147 14.01 36.85 0.33
C MET A 147 12.49 36.85 0.46
N TRP A 148 11.91 38.05 0.48
CA TRP A 148 10.46 38.22 0.44
C TRP A 148 9.96 38.11 -1.00
N ASP A 149 8.97 37.27 -1.25
CA ASP A 149 8.24 37.23 -2.51
C ASP A 149 6.98 38.09 -2.40
N SER A 150 6.92 39.19 -3.16
CA SER A 150 5.77 40.10 -3.17
C SER A 150 4.52 39.49 -3.78
N ASP A 151 4.66 38.50 -4.65
CA ASP A 151 3.55 37.97 -5.43
C ASP A 151 2.82 36.85 -4.67
N SER A 152 3.55 36.04 -3.90
CA SER A 152 2.95 35.05 -2.99
C SER A 152 2.77 35.54 -1.56
N GLY A 153 3.49 36.60 -1.14
CA GLY A 153 3.46 37.12 0.22
C GLY A 153 4.19 36.22 1.23
N VAL A 154 5.22 35.50 0.80
CA VAL A 154 5.94 34.49 1.61
C VAL A 154 7.44 34.80 1.64
N TRP A 155 8.08 34.52 2.77
CA TRP A 155 9.54 34.48 2.84
C TRP A 155 10.04 33.16 2.25
N VAL A 156 10.81 33.24 1.15
CA VAL A 156 11.34 32.08 0.45
C VAL A 156 12.86 32.01 0.59
N THR A 157 13.39 30.80 0.70
CA THR A 157 14.84 30.57 0.62
C THR A 157 15.19 30.15 -0.81
N THR A 158 15.66 31.09 -1.64
CA THR A 158 16.34 30.73 -2.89
C THR A 158 17.45 29.76 -2.54
N GLY A 159 17.64 28.65 -3.26
CA GLY A 159 18.64 27.63 -2.90
C GLY A 159 18.15 26.48 -2.01
N VAL A 160 16.91 26.51 -1.48
CA VAL A 160 16.25 25.33 -0.88
C VAL A 160 15.27 24.71 -1.88
N TRP A 161 15.71 24.59 -3.14
CA TRP A 161 14.96 23.91 -4.21
C TRP A 161 13.55 24.46 -4.47
N GLN A 162 13.25 25.68 -4.01
CA GLN A 162 11.92 26.31 -4.04
C GLN A 162 10.85 25.51 -3.29
N TRP A 163 11.28 24.60 -2.41
CA TRP A 163 10.39 23.77 -1.61
C TRP A 163 9.51 24.60 -0.69
N ASP A 164 10.07 25.60 0.00
CA ASP A 164 9.34 26.44 0.96
C ASP A 164 8.12 27.10 0.30
N TRP A 165 8.32 27.63 -0.91
CA TRP A 165 7.26 28.27 -1.70
C TRP A 165 6.18 27.25 -2.06
N TRP A 166 6.59 26.12 -2.64
CA TRP A 166 5.66 25.07 -3.06
C TRP A 166 4.90 24.46 -1.88
N TRP A 167 5.59 24.19 -0.77
CA TRP A 167 5.02 23.61 0.43
C TRP A 167 3.95 24.52 1.03
N TYR A 168 4.25 25.81 1.13
CA TYR A 168 3.32 26.79 1.67
C TYR A 168 2.07 26.96 0.80
N LEU A 169 2.23 27.08 -0.53
CA LEU A 169 1.09 27.34 -1.40
C LEU A 169 0.29 26.08 -1.76
N ASN A 170 0.93 24.91 -1.81
CA ASN A 170 0.33 23.71 -2.35
C ASN A 170 0.59 22.47 -1.48
N GLY A 171 1.84 22.15 -1.20
CA GLY A 171 2.24 20.87 -0.62
C GLY A 171 1.58 20.53 0.71
N GLN A 172 1.41 21.50 1.60
CA GLN A 172 0.79 21.25 2.92
C GLN A 172 -0.69 20.85 2.82
N TYR A 173 -1.40 21.27 1.77
CA TYR A 173 -2.81 21.02 1.55
C TYR A 173 -3.10 19.68 0.89
N ARG A 174 -2.09 19.03 0.28
CA ARG A 174 -2.33 17.78 -0.46
C ARG A 174 -2.80 16.65 0.46
N PRO A 175 -3.88 15.92 0.09
CA PRO A 175 -4.33 14.76 0.84
C PRO A 175 -3.36 13.61 0.60
N ARG A 176 -3.20 12.76 1.62
CA ARG A 176 -2.16 11.72 1.63
C ARG A 176 -2.72 10.35 1.95
N ILE A 177 -3.93 10.30 2.48
CA ILE A 177 -4.57 9.07 2.94
C ILE A 177 -4.68 7.99 1.84
N SER A 178 -4.67 8.37 0.56
CA SER A 178 -4.69 7.43 -0.57
C SER A 178 -3.49 6.47 -0.59
N THR A 179 -2.37 6.79 0.08
CA THR A 179 -1.21 5.87 0.16
C THR A 179 -1.51 4.58 0.94
N LEU A 180 -2.56 4.58 1.79
CA LEU A 180 -3.05 3.36 2.44
C LEU A 180 -3.57 2.33 1.43
N TYR A 181 -4.09 2.78 0.28
CA TYR A 181 -4.48 1.87 -0.79
C TYR A 181 -3.27 1.15 -1.40
N GLY A 182 -2.16 1.86 -1.59
CA GLY A 182 -0.91 1.25 -2.06
C GLY A 182 -0.39 0.17 -1.11
N LEU A 183 -0.46 0.42 0.20
CA LEU A 183 -0.08 -0.56 1.23
C LEU A 183 -0.95 -1.82 1.16
N TRP A 184 -2.27 -1.65 1.12
CA TRP A 184 -3.21 -2.76 0.98
C TRP A 184 -2.97 -3.54 -0.32
N LEU A 185 -2.85 -2.84 -1.45
CA LEU A 185 -2.65 -3.47 -2.76
C LEU A 185 -1.33 -4.24 -2.81
N TYR A 186 -0.26 -3.71 -2.19
CA TYR A 186 1.01 -4.42 -2.07
C TYR A 186 0.83 -5.72 -1.28
N ALA A 187 0.21 -5.66 -0.10
CA ALA A 187 -0.02 -6.86 0.71
C ALA A 187 -0.88 -7.88 -0.05
N TYR A 188 -1.91 -7.42 -0.77
CA TYR A 188 -2.79 -8.26 -1.57
C TYR A 188 -2.08 -8.95 -2.77
N ASN A 189 -1.28 -8.20 -3.53
CA ASN A 189 -0.60 -8.70 -4.74
C ASN A 189 0.66 -9.52 -4.41
N SER A 190 1.37 -9.17 -3.34
CA SER A 190 2.58 -9.88 -2.91
C SER A 190 2.30 -11.01 -1.92
N GLY A 191 1.19 -10.97 -1.18
CA GLY A 191 0.96 -11.86 -0.04
C GLY A 191 1.82 -11.53 1.19
N ASP A 192 2.64 -10.46 1.16
CA ASP A 192 3.36 -9.96 2.33
C ASP A 192 2.45 -9.14 3.24
N TRP A 193 1.54 -9.82 3.94
CA TRP A 193 0.66 -9.18 4.91
C TRP A 193 1.37 -8.73 6.18
N SER A 194 2.63 -9.16 6.39
CA SER A 194 3.41 -8.79 7.57
C SER A 194 3.62 -7.28 7.68
N VAL A 195 3.65 -6.56 6.56
CA VAL A 195 3.76 -5.10 6.55
C VAL A 195 2.53 -4.40 7.13
N VAL A 196 1.36 -5.05 7.04
CA VAL A 196 0.12 -4.58 7.64
C VAL A 196 0.07 -5.03 9.08
N SER A 197 0.18 -6.34 9.35
CA SER A 197 -0.06 -6.90 10.68
C SER A 197 0.91 -6.35 11.74
N LYS A 198 2.20 -6.16 11.40
CA LYS A 198 3.19 -5.57 12.33
C LYS A 198 2.91 -4.10 12.65
N ASN A 199 2.24 -3.38 11.75
CA ASN A 199 2.03 -1.94 11.84
C ASN A 199 0.55 -1.56 12.06
N TRP A 200 -0.32 -2.54 12.33
CA TRP A 200 -1.78 -2.33 12.33
C TRP A 200 -2.23 -1.21 13.26
N SER A 201 -1.62 -1.07 14.44
CA SER A 201 -1.92 0.03 15.37
C SER A 201 -1.63 1.40 14.73
N ALA A 202 -0.43 1.58 14.16
CA ALA A 202 -0.05 2.85 13.54
C ALA A 202 -0.90 3.20 12.31
N ILE A 203 -1.27 2.18 11.53
CA ILE A 203 -2.17 2.32 10.37
C ILE A 203 -3.55 2.81 10.83
N LYS A 204 -4.13 2.19 11.87
CA LYS A 204 -5.42 2.59 12.44
C LYS A 204 -5.39 3.99 13.02
N ASP A 205 -4.37 4.31 13.80
CA ASP A 205 -4.21 5.64 14.40
C ASP A 205 -4.11 6.72 13.33
N TYR A 206 -3.33 6.47 12.27
CA TYR A 206 -3.24 7.39 11.15
C TYR A 206 -4.58 7.53 10.41
N TYR A 207 -5.25 6.42 10.10
CA TYR A 207 -6.55 6.48 9.43
C TYR A 207 -7.60 7.22 10.27
N ASN A 208 -7.73 6.93 11.56
CA ASN A 208 -8.71 7.58 12.42
C ASN A 208 -8.48 9.10 12.51
N ASN A 209 -7.21 9.53 12.55
CA ASN A 209 -6.85 10.95 12.60
C ASN A 209 -7.00 11.69 11.27
N ASN A 210 -7.05 10.97 10.14
CA ASN A 210 -7.01 11.59 8.81
C ASN A 210 -8.16 11.13 7.88
N SER A 211 -9.10 10.31 8.34
CA SER A 211 -10.18 9.71 7.52
C SER A 211 -11.00 10.76 6.76
N GLY A 212 -11.09 11.98 7.29
CA GLY A 212 -11.69 13.12 6.59
C GLY A 212 -11.01 13.47 5.26
N GLU A 213 -9.76 13.08 5.02
CA GLU A 213 -9.07 13.25 3.73
C GLU A 213 -9.63 12.36 2.61
N GLY A 214 -10.38 11.30 2.94
CA GLY A 214 -10.93 10.32 2.00
C GLY A 214 -12.16 10.76 1.22
N LYS A 215 -12.37 12.07 1.05
CA LYS A 215 -13.59 12.66 0.46
C LYS A 215 -13.49 13.00 -1.03
N LEU A 216 -12.31 12.86 -1.64
CA LEU A 216 -12.12 13.05 -3.08
C LEU A 216 -12.20 11.70 -3.80
N TYR A 217 -12.59 11.67 -5.08
CA TYR A 217 -12.62 10.39 -5.82
C TYR A 217 -11.28 9.66 -5.73
N GLY A 218 -10.17 10.39 -5.90
CA GLY A 218 -8.82 9.88 -5.75
C GLY A 218 -8.39 9.41 -4.35
N THR A 219 -9.14 9.76 -3.30
CA THR A 219 -8.77 9.46 -1.90
C THR A 219 -9.76 8.55 -1.18
N MET A 220 -10.98 8.38 -1.72
CA MET A 220 -11.99 7.44 -1.22
C MET A 220 -11.47 6.00 -1.13
N CYS A 221 -10.49 5.64 -1.96
CA CYS A 221 -9.84 4.34 -1.96
C CYS A 221 -9.17 3.99 -0.61
N ALA A 222 -8.86 4.97 0.23
CA ALA A 222 -8.34 4.73 1.58
C ALA A 222 -9.34 4.00 2.49
N HIS A 223 -10.64 4.31 2.37
CA HIS A 223 -11.68 3.64 3.15
C HIS A 223 -11.82 2.18 2.73
N ILE A 224 -11.74 1.92 1.42
CA ILE A 224 -11.70 0.57 0.84
C ILE A 224 -10.50 -0.19 1.40
N ALA A 225 -9.31 0.40 1.33
CA ALA A 225 -8.08 -0.21 1.79
C ALA A 225 -8.14 -0.62 3.28
N ILE A 226 -8.65 0.26 4.14
CA ILE A 226 -8.74 -0.01 5.58
C ILE A 226 -9.82 -1.04 5.89
N ALA A 227 -10.96 -1.05 5.19
CA ALA A 227 -11.96 -2.10 5.35
C ALA A 227 -11.37 -3.48 5.03
N ARG A 228 -10.60 -3.58 3.95
CA ARG A 228 -9.97 -4.83 3.51
C ARG A 228 -8.82 -5.27 4.41
N MET A 229 -7.97 -4.34 4.86
CA MET A 229 -6.92 -4.65 5.84
C MET A 229 -7.53 -5.06 7.19
N ALA A 230 -8.57 -4.38 7.67
CA ALA A 230 -9.24 -4.73 8.93
C ALA A 230 -9.92 -6.11 8.87
N PHE A 231 -10.50 -6.47 7.72
CA PHE A 231 -11.00 -7.82 7.48
C PHE A 231 -9.88 -8.86 7.61
N HIS A 232 -8.72 -8.62 6.98
CA HIS A 232 -7.56 -9.49 7.09
C HIS A 232 -7.05 -9.60 8.54
N GLU A 233 -6.97 -8.48 9.26
CA GLU A 233 -6.50 -8.44 10.65
C GLU A 233 -7.56 -8.93 11.67
N ASN A 234 -8.72 -9.41 11.20
CA ASN A 234 -9.84 -9.84 12.04
C ASN A 234 -10.28 -8.75 13.06
N ASP A 235 -10.23 -7.48 12.64
CA ASP A 235 -10.61 -6.30 13.41
C ASP A 235 -11.98 -5.79 12.94
N THR A 236 -13.05 -6.45 13.40
CA THR A 236 -14.43 -6.16 12.98
C THR A 236 -14.84 -4.71 13.24
N ALA A 237 -14.38 -4.11 14.34
CA ALA A 237 -14.75 -2.74 14.69
C ALA A 237 -14.15 -1.71 13.72
N MET A 238 -12.88 -1.88 13.35
CA MET A 238 -12.24 -1.04 12.35
C MET A 238 -12.82 -1.29 10.95
N MET A 239 -13.12 -2.54 10.62
CA MET A 239 -13.77 -2.91 9.36
C MET A 239 -15.11 -2.18 9.21
N ASP A 240 -16.00 -2.28 10.20
CA ASP A 240 -17.31 -1.62 10.17
C ASP A 240 -17.20 -0.10 10.07
N THR A 241 -16.25 0.50 10.80
CA THR A 241 -15.97 1.93 10.74
C THR A 241 -15.53 2.36 9.33
N ALA A 242 -14.64 1.61 8.69
CA ALA A 242 -14.16 1.94 7.36
C ALA A 242 -15.21 1.71 6.26
N VAL A 243 -16.00 0.65 6.37
CA VAL A 243 -17.15 0.40 5.48
C VAL A 243 -18.18 1.53 5.59
N ALA A 244 -18.51 1.97 6.80
CA ALA A 244 -19.44 3.09 7.01
C ALA A 244 -18.91 4.39 6.38
N ASN A 245 -17.62 4.69 6.54
CA ASN A 245 -17.00 5.85 5.91
C ASN A 245 -17.01 5.74 4.37
N ALA A 246 -16.68 4.58 3.82
CA ALA A 246 -16.71 4.34 2.37
C ALA A 246 -18.12 4.61 1.81
N ILE A 247 -19.16 4.03 2.42
CA ILE A 247 -20.56 4.23 2.01
C ILE A 247 -20.94 5.71 2.09
N ASN A 248 -20.64 6.37 3.21
CA ASN A 248 -20.94 7.79 3.39
C ASN A 248 -20.33 8.65 2.27
N TYR A 249 -19.06 8.43 1.92
CA TYR A 249 -18.41 9.20 0.86
C TYR A 249 -18.78 8.76 -0.56
N PHE A 250 -19.21 7.52 -0.78
CA PHE A 250 -19.85 7.13 -2.03
C PHE A 250 -21.21 7.80 -2.23
N VAL A 251 -22.01 7.93 -1.17
CA VAL A 251 -23.28 8.66 -1.25
C VAL A 251 -23.01 10.14 -1.53
N GLN A 252 -22.13 10.79 -0.77
CA GLN A 252 -21.78 12.20 -1.01
C GLN A 252 -21.11 12.42 -2.38
N GLY A 253 -20.32 11.44 -2.85
CA GLY A 253 -19.61 11.46 -4.13
C GLY A 253 -20.52 11.42 -5.36
N THR A 254 -21.79 11.06 -5.21
CA THR A 254 -22.78 11.18 -6.30
C THR A 254 -22.97 12.65 -6.72
N SER A 255 -22.75 13.59 -5.80
CA SER A 255 -22.66 15.01 -6.09
C SER A 255 -21.25 15.39 -6.52
N PHE A 256 -21.06 15.53 -7.83
CA PHE A 256 -19.80 16.02 -8.39
C PHE A 256 -19.42 17.40 -7.82
N THR A 257 -20.39 18.31 -7.69
CA THR A 257 -20.20 19.65 -7.11
C THR A 257 -19.67 19.57 -5.68
N TYR A 258 -20.19 18.65 -4.85
CA TYR A 258 -19.68 18.46 -3.49
C TYR A 258 -18.19 18.10 -3.52
N VAL A 259 -17.80 17.11 -4.32
CA VAL A 259 -16.40 16.65 -4.40
C VAL A 259 -15.50 17.75 -4.96
N GLU A 260 -15.96 18.49 -5.95
CA GLU A 260 -15.24 19.64 -6.49
C GLU A 260 -15.05 20.75 -5.44
N ASP A 261 -16.08 21.10 -4.68
CA ASP A 261 -15.96 22.09 -3.61
C ASP A 261 -14.98 21.65 -2.53
N GLN A 262 -14.98 20.37 -2.16
CA GLN A 262 -13.98 19.83 -1.24
C GLN A 262 -12.55 19.95 -1.79
N THR A 263 -12.37 19.65 -3.08
CA THR A 263 -11.09 19.74 -3.78
C THR A 263 -10.58 21.18 -3.78
N ARG A 264 -11.44 22.11 -4.21
CA ARG A 264 -11.16 23.53 -4.31
C ARG A 264 -10.87 24.17 -2.97
N VAL A 265 -11.62 23.84 -1.92
CA VAL A 265 -11.53 24.55 -0.63
C VAL A 265 -10.43 23.99 0.25
N ASN A 266 -10.31 22.67 0.32
CA ASN A 266 -9.50 22.04 1.38
C ASN A 266 -8.15 21.50 0.90
N TYR A 267 -8.02 21.12 -0.37
CA TYR A 267 -6.89 20.30 -0.83
C TYR A 267 -6.04 20.94 -1.92
N TYR A 268 -6.67 21.68 -2.84
CA TYR A 268 -5.98 22.35 -3.94
C TYR A 268 -6.40 23.83 -4.05
N PRO A 269 -6.43 24.60 -2.94
CA PRO A 269 -6.97 25.96 -2.96
C PRO A 269 -6.19 26.90 -3.87
N TYR A 270 -4.87 26.78 -3.93
CA TYR A 270 -4.03 27.62 -4.80
C TYR A 270 -4.47 27.52 -6.27
N HIS A 271 -4.55 26.32 -6.83
CA HIS A 271 -4.89 26.13 -8.25
C HIS A 271 -6.34 26.44 -8.62
N TYR A 272 -7.28 26.31 -7.68
CA TYR A 272 -8.69 26.59 -7.98
C TYR A 272 -9.12 28.02 -7.66
N GLN A 273 -8.51 28.66 -6.65
CA GLN A 273 -8.99 29.95 -6.12
C GLN A 273 -8.16 31.14 -6.56
N ASP A 274 -6.87 30.94 -6.87
CA ASP A 274 -6.02 32.03 -7.33
C ASP A 274 -6.43 32.45 -8.74
N SER A 275 -6.94 33.68 -8.87
CA SER A 275 -7.43 34.23 -10.14
C SER A 275 -6.34 34.33 -11.20
N ARG A 276 -5.07 34.34 -10.81
CA ARG A 276 -3.93 34.38 -11.73
C ARG A 276 -3.69 33.03 -12.41
N LEU A 277 -4.13 31.93 -11.79
CA LEU A 277 -3.96 30.58 -12.34
C LEU A 277 -5.18 30.12 -13.15
N GLN A 278 -6.32 30.81 -13.02
CA GLN A 278 -7.56 30.47 -13.72
C GLN A 278 -7.35 30.47 -15.24
N GLY A 279 -7.79 29.40 -15.91
CA GLY A 279 -7.64 29.24 -17.35
C GLY A 279 -6.30 28.62 -17.80
N GLY A 280 -5.25 28.66 -16.97
CA GLY A 280 -3.94 28.10 -17.30
C GLY A 280 -3.70 26.64 -16.89
N VAL A 281 -4.64 26.04 -16.14
CA VAL A 281 -4.57 24.65 -15.67
C VAL A 281 -5.89 23.90 -15.89
N TYR A 282 -5.82 22.57 -15.94
CA TYR A 282 -6.99 21.69 -15.92
C TYR A 282 -7.39 21.36 -14.47
N SER A 283 -8.62 21.69 -14.09
CA SER A 283 -9.16 21.47 -12.73
C SER A 283 -9.62 20.03 -12.50
N GLY A 284 -8.67 19.07 -12.57
CA GLY A 284 -8.94 17.63 -12.46
C GLY A 284 -8.51 16.96 -11.16
N TRP A 285 -8.02 17.70 -10.15
CA TRP A 285 -7.25 17.13 -9.03
C TRP A 285 -8.02 16.13 -8.17
N MET A 286 -9.36 16.16 -8.17
CA MET A 286 -10.18 15.13 -7.53
C MET A 286 -9.97 13.72 -8.13
N PHE A 287 -9.45 13.62 -9.35
CA PHE A 287 -9.20 12.35 -10.04
C PHE A 287 -7.81 11.76 -9.81
N LEU A 288 -6.89 12.51 -9.18
CA LEU A 288 -5.55 11.99 -8.89
C LEU A 288 -5.63 10.75 -7.99
N ASN A 289 -4.99 9.66 -8.39
CA ASN A 289 -5.00 8.38 -7.67
C ASN A 289 -6.35 7.63 -7.68
N VAL A 290 -7.25 7.92 -8.64
CA VAL A 290 -8.44 7.09 -8.87
C VAL A 290 -8.02 5.65 -9.14
N THR A 291 -8.49 4.74 -8.29
CA THR A 291 -8.27 3.30 -8.40
C THR A 291 -9.34 2.66 -9.30
N PRO A 292 -9.15 1.41 -9.76
CA PRO A 292 -10.16 0.72 -10.58
C PRO A 292 -11.54 0.69 -9.92
N GLU A 293 -11.63 0.43 -8.61
CA GLU A 293 -12.90 0.38 -7.88
C GLU A 293 -13.64 1.71 -7.93
N ILE A 294 -12.91 2.82 -7.73
CA ILE A 294 -13.47 4.17 -7.82
C ILE A 294 -13.86 4.49 -9.26
N GLY A 295 -13.05 4.12 -10.24
CA GLY A 295 -13.38 4.30 -11.66
C GLY A 295 -14.66 3.56 -12.05
N ARG A 296 -14.84 2.32 -11.56
CA ARG A 296 -16.08 1.54 -11.72
C ARG A 296 -17.27 2.22 -11.03
N TYR A 297 -17.07 2.77 -9.83
CA TYR A 297 -18.08 3.56 -9.12
C TYR A 297 -18.49 4.81 -9.94
N LEU A 298 -17.54 5.61 -10.41
CA LEU A 298 -17.79 6.79 -11.25
C LEU A 298 -18.54 6.45 -12.54
N LYS A 299 -18.30 5.27 -13.10
CA LYS A 299 -18.98 4.77 -14.31
C LYS A 299 -20.41 4.31 -14.04
N ASN A 300 -20.67 3.68 -12.91
CA ASN A 300 -21.87 2.85 -12.73
C ASN A 300 -22.81 3.30 -11.61
N ALA A 301 -22.35 4.09 -10.64
CA ALA A 301 -23.15 4.43 -9.46
C ALA A 301 -24.33 5.36 -9.79
N ASP A 302 -24.11 6.35 -10.67
CA ASP A 302 -25.15 7.29 -11.11
C ASP A 302 -24.85 7.78 -12.55
N PRO A 303 -25.81 7.70 -13.50
CA PRO A 303 -25.61 8.17 -14.88
C PRO A 303 -25.31 9.67 -15.02
N ASN A 304 -25.88 10.52 -14.16
CA ASN A 304 -25.61 11.97 -14.13
C ASN A 304 -24.20 12.24 -13.61
N LEU A 305 -23.75 11.49 -12.61
CA LEU A 305 -22.37 11.54 -12.14
C LEU A 305 -21.42 11.19 -13.29
N LYS A 306 -21.62 10.05 -13.95
CA LYS A 306 -20.80 9.63 -15.10
C LYS A 306 -20.72 10.72 -16.17
N THR A 307 -21.86 11.31 -16.52
CA THR A 307 -21.93 12.37 -17.53
C THR A 307 -21.11 13.59 -17.10
N THR A 308 -21.24 14.02 -15.85
CA THR A 308 -20.50 15.18 -15.32
C THR A 308 -19.00 14.94 -15.26
N VAL A 309 -18.58 13.73 -14.85
CA VAL A 309 -17.18 13.30 -14.87
C VAL A 309 -16.62 13.33 -16.29
N LEU A 310 -17.35 12.79 -17.28
CA LEU A 310 -16.92 12.80 -18.68
C LEU A 310 -16.86 14.23 -19.25
N ASN A 311 -17.75 15.13 -18.85
CA ASN A 311 -17.69 16.53 -19.25
C ASN A 311 -16.42 17.22 -18.74
N ARG A 312 -16.10 17.06 -17.44
CA ARG A 312 -14.85 17.58 -16.86
C ARG A 312 -13.62 16.98 -17.55
N HIS A 313 -13.63 15.67 -17.76
CA HIS A 313 -12.57 14.96 -18.47
C HIS A 313 -12.31 15.49 -19.88
N ASN A 314 -13.38 15.68 -20.66
CA ASN A 314 -13.30 16.23 -22.02
C ASN A 314 -12.85 17.69 -22.04
N GLU A 315 -13.16 18.48 -20.99
CA GLU A 315 -12.61 19.84 -20.82
C GLU A 315 -11.07 19.80 -20.72
N GLY A 316 -10.52 18.88 -19.91
CA GLY A 316 -9.07 18.71 -19.77
C GLY A 316 -8.41 18.31 -21.09
N LYS A 317 -8.99 17.36 -21.81
CA LYS A 317 -8.50 16.91 -23.12
C LYS A 317 -8.61 17.97 -24.20
N SER A 318 -9.66 18.79 -24.21
CA SER A 318 -9.80 19.87 -25.20
C SER A 318 -8.79 20.99 -24.96
N ARG A 319 -8.47 21.27 -23.68
CA ARG A 319 -7.46 22.25 -23.30
C ARG A 319 -6.05 21.79 -23.62
N PHE A 320 -5.75 20.52 -23.37
CA PHE A 320 -4.45 19.90 -23.63
C PHE A 320 -4.61 18.69 -24.57
N PRO A 321 -4.75 18.89 -25.90
CA PRO A 321 -4.97 17.80 -26.85
C PRO A 321 -3.86 16.74 -26.88
N LEU A 322 -2.63 17.12 -26.52
CA LEU A 322 -1.47 16.24 -26.38
C LEU A 322 -1.08 16.08 -24.91
N TRP A 323 -2.07 15.91 -24.02
CA TRP A 323 -1.87 15.86 -22.56
C TRP A 323 -0.87 14.79 -22.10
N TRP A 324 -0.67 13.71 -22.88
CA TRP A 324 0.33 12.69 -22.60
C TRP A 324 1.77 13.16 -22.91
N ILE A 325 1.97 14.25 -23.64
CA ILE A 325 3.28 14.82 -23.94
C ILE A 325 3.55 15.99 -22.99
N THR A 326 4.13 15.67 -21.82
CA THR A 326 4.34 16.63 -20.73
C THR A 326 5.26 17.81 -21.09
N LYS A 327 6.15 17.64 -22.07
CA LYS A 327 7.07 18.68 -22.57
C LYS A 327 6.55 19.47 -23.77
N SER A 328 5.27 19.34 -24.11
CA SER A 328 4.64 20.18 -25.15
C SER A 328 4.74 21.67 -24.77
N GLN A 329 4.88 22.57 -25.74
CA GLN A 329 4.99 24.02 -25.50
C GLN A 329 3.64 24.67 -25.15
N TYR A 330 2.86 24.05 -24.27
CA TYR A 330 1.67 24.67 -23.70
C TYR A 330 2.09 25.75 -22.72
N GLY A 331 1.68 27.00 -22.96
CA GLY A 331 1.65 28.00 -21.91
C GLY A 331 0.66 27.55 -20.84
N SER A 332 1.12 27.43 -19.61
CA SER A 332 0.32 26.97 -18.47
C SER A 332 0.69 27.75 -17.22
N THR A 333 -0.14 27.61 -16.18
CA THR A 333 0.10 28.20 -14.85
C THR A 333 0.30 27.09 -13.81
N TRP A 334 0.89 25.97 -14.25
CA TRP A 334 0.94 24.75 -13.46
C TRP A 334 2.02 24.78 -12.40
N THR A 335 3.23 25.19 -12.78
CA THR A 335 4.40 25.20 -11.88
C THR A 335 4.70 26.58 -11.30
N GLY A 336 3.87 27.57 -11.59
CA GLY A 336 4.12 28.99 -11.33
C GLY A 336 3.08 29.89 -12.02
N LEU A 337 3.23 31.21 -11.88
CA LEU A 337 2.34 32.19 -12.52
C LEU A 337 2.46 32.20 -14.04
N GLU A 338 3.67 32.00 -14.57
CA GLU A 338 3.91 31.79 -16.00
C GLU A 338 4.79 30.55 -16.17
N SER A 339 4.31 29.53 -16.86
CA SER A 339 5.07 28.30 -17.08
C SER A 339 4.84 27.70 -18.47
N VAL A 340 5.78 26.86 -18.89
CA VAL A 340 5.69 26.10 -20.15
C VAL A 340 5.72 24.61 -19.86
N GLY A 341 4.81 23.87 -20.50
CA GLY A 341 4.67 22.43 -20.33
C GLY A 341 3.59 22.03 -19.35
N LEU A 342 3.50 20.72 -19.13
CA LEU A 342 2.56 20.08 -18.23
C LEU A 342 3.32 19.24 -17.20
N CYS A 343 2.65 18.91 -16.11
CA CYS A 343 3.18 18.02 -15.08
C CYS A 343 2.59 16.62 -15.20
N PRO A 344 3.26 15.55 -14.73
CA PRO A 344 2.74 14.18 -14.69
C PRO A 344 1.34 14.04 -14.07
N GLU A 345 0.91 14.96 -13.21
CA GLU A 345 -0.47 15.01 -12.70
C GLU A 345 -1.53 15.02 -13.80
N ILE A 346 -1.27 15.64 -14.96
CA ILE A 346 -2.24 15.63 -16.07
C ILE A 346 -2.56 14.20 -16.49
N ILE A 347 -1.55 13.32 -16.52
CA ILE A 347 -1.72 11.88 -16.79
C ILE A 347 -2.51 11.25 -15.66
N GLY A 348 -2.15 11.55 -14.40
CA GLY A 348 -2.88 11.06 -13.22
C GLY A 348 -4.35 11.48 -13.15
N MET A 349 -4.72 12.61 -13.76
CA MET A 349 -6.10 13.13 -13.78
C MET A 349 -6.92 12.65 -14.98
N ILE A 350 -6.27 12.32 -16.11
CA ILE A 350 -6.94 11.96 -17.36
C ILE A 350 -6.93 10.44 -17.58
N PHE A 351 -5.79 9.78 -17.41
CA PHE A 351 -5.62 8.38 -17.81
C PHE A 351 -6.54 7.40 -17.06
N PRO A 352 -6.71 7.49 -15.72
CA PRO A 352 -7.66 6.62 -15.02
C PRO A 352 -9.10 6.80 -15.51
N ILE A 353 -9.48 8.01 -15.91
CA ILE A 353 -10.83 8.30 -16.41
C ILE A 353 -11.01 7.76 -17.84
N GLU A 354 -10.00 7.87 -18.71
CA GLU A 354 -9.95 7.19 -20.02
C GLU A 354 -10.21 5.69 -19.85
N ARG A 355 -9.44 5.05 -18.95
CA ARG A 355 -9.49 3.59 -18.77
C ARG A 355 -10.80 3.11 -18.16
N TRP A 356 -11.21 3.72 -17.05
CA TRP A 356 -12.25 3.14 -16.19
C TRP A 356 -13.64 3.73 -16.40
N VAL A 357 -13.76 4.99 -16.82
CA VAL A 357 -15.06 5.67 -16.95
C VAL A 357 -15.48 5.80 -18.40
N ALA A 358 -14.60 6.34 -19.25
CA ALA A 358 -14.82 6.46 -20.68
C ALA A 358 -14.79 5.08 -21.38
N GLY A 359 -13.98 4.14 -20.86
CA GLY A 359 -13.85 2.80 -21.42
C GLY A 359 -13.15 2.81 -22.77
N VAL A 360 -12.12 3.65 -22.89
CA VAL A 360 -11.31 3.78 -24.11
C VAL A 360 -10.64 2.44 -24.44
N THR A 361 -10.66 2.09 -25.72
CA THR A 361 -10.17 0.78 -26.19
C THR A 361 -8.66 0.65 -26.09
N LYS A 362 -8.15 -0.58 -26.03
CA LYS A 362 -6.71 -0.86 -26.07
C LYS A 362 -6.02 -0.14 -27.25
N ASP A 363 -6.66 -0.17 -28.43
CA ASP A 363 -6.11 0.41 -29.67
C ASP A 363 -5.96 1.93 -29.58
N THR A 364 -6.76 2.59 -28.76
CA THR A 364 -6.58 4.03 -28.52
C THR A 364 -5.53 4.27 -27.44
N LEU A 365 -5.55 3.51 -26.34
CA LEU A 365 -4.60 3.70 -25.23
C LEU A 365 -3.14 3.56 -25.70
N VAL A 366 -2.85 2.60 -26.58
CA VAL A 366 -1.49 2.42 -27.14
C VAL A 366 -1.02 3.60 -27.98
N THR A 367 -1.93 4.38 -28.59
CA THR A 367 -1.56 5.56 -29.38
C THR A 367 -1.01 6.70 -28.53
N TYR A 368 -1.27 6.70 -27.23
CA TYR A 368 -0.69 7.67 -26.31
C TYR A 368 0.79 7.44 -26.05
N GLN A 369 1.32 6.23 -26.29
CA GLN A 369 2.75 5.89 -26.11
C GLN A 369 3.29 6.38 -24.77
N ILE A 370 2.56 6.09 -23.68
CA ILE A 370 2.74 6.73 -22.38
C ILE A 370 4.09 6.41 -21.73
N GLU A 371 4.74 5.33 -22.15
CA GLU A 371 6.12 5.01 -21.79
C GLU A 371 7.12 6.10 -22.17
N ASN A 372 6.81 6.93 -23.18
CA ASN A 372 7.63 8.07 -23.59
C ASN A 372 7.33 9.36 -22.80
N SER A 373 6.34 9.31 -21.89
CA SER A 373 5.88 10.46 -21.12
C SER A 373 6.56 10.59 -19.74
N MET A 374 7.37 9.60 -19.36
CA MET A 374 8.06 9.53 -18.07
C MET A 374 8.92 10.78 -17.85
N TYR A 375 8.58 11.58 -16.83
CA TYR A 375 9.33 12.80 -16.53
C TYR A 375 10.69 12.50 -15.87
N GLY A 376 10.78 11.38 -15.14
CA GLY A 376 11.93 10.97 -14.35
C GLY A 376 11.81 9.52 -13.86
N ILE A 377 12.78 9.09 -13.05
CA ILE A 377 12.76 7.78 -12.38
C ILE A 377 11.54 7.72 -11.46
N GLY A 378 10.73 6.65 -11.59
CA GLY A 378 9.55 6.46 -10.75
C GLY A 378 8.49 7.53 -10.95
N ASP A 379 8.27 8.01 -12.17
CA ASP A 379 7.08 8.81 -12.50
C ASP A 379 5.83 7.95 -12.28
N CYS A 380 5.21 8.10 -11.11
CA CYS A 380 4.15 7.19 -10.68
C CYS A 380 2.95 7.23 -11.63
N TYR A 381 2.60 8.41 -12.15
CA TYR A 381 1.39 8.55 -12.98
C TYR A 381 1.58 7.96 -14.37
N ALA A 382 2.77 8.15 -14.98
CA ALA A 382 3.07 7.56 -16.27
C ALA A 382 3.26 6.03 -16.18
N ILE A 383 3.89 5.50 -15.12
CA ILE A 383 4.01 4.05 -14.91
C ILE A 383 2.65 3.40 -14.65
N GLU A 384 1.80 4.01 -13.82
CA GLU A 384 0.44 3.52 -13.57
C GLU A 384 -0.41 3.53 -14.85
N ALA A 385 -0.25 4.53 -15.70
CA ALA A 385 -0.89 4.58 -17.01
C ALA A 385 -0.36 3.53 -18.00
N LEU A 386 0.94 3.22 -17.97
CA LEU A 386 1.51 2.10 -18.73
C LEU A 386 0.88 0.78 -18.28
N ILE A 387 0.72 0.58 -16.97
CA ILE A 387 0.03 -0.60 -16.42
C ILE A 387 -1.44 -0.67 -16.88
N TYR A 388 -2.16 0.45 -16.87
CA TYR A 388 -3.53 0.50 -17.40
C TYR A 388 -3.63 0.21 -18.91
N THR A 389 -2.58 0.53 -19.67
CA THR A 389 -2.47 0.17 -21.09
C THR A 389 -2.23 -1.33 -21.25
N ILE A 390 -1.28 -1.90 -20.50
CA ILE A 390 -1.00 -3.35 -20.47
C ILE A 390 -2.28 -4.12 -20.16
N THR A 391 -3.02 -3.73 -19.13
CA THR A 391 -4.21 -4.46 -18.70
C THR A 391 -5.36 -4.41 -19.70
N ALA A 392 -5.38 -3.44 -20.61
CA ALA A 392 -6.38 -3.37 -21.68
C ALA A 392 -6.21 -4.49 -22.74
N PHE A 393 -5.08 -5.20 -22.73
CA PHE A 393 -4.85 -6.40 -23.56
C PHE A 393 -5.39 -7.70 -22.96
N GLY A 394 -5.90 -7.65 -21.73
CA GLY A 394 -6.49 -8.80 -21.05
C GLY A 394 -8.00 -8.66 -20.87
N THR A 395 -8.53 -9.53 -20.02
CA THR A 395 -9.94 -9.53 -19.61
C THR A 395 -10.08 -8.91 -18.24
N ASP A 396 -10.97 -7.92 -18.13
CA ASP A 396 -11.29 -7.26 -16.87
C ASP A 396 -12.11 -8.18 -15.96
N THR A 397 -11.56 -8.54 -14.81
CA THR A 397 -12.23 -9.38 -13.79
C THR A 397 -12.34 -8.64 -12.47
N TRP A 398 -13.44 -8.89 -11.74
CA TRP A 398 -13.68 -8.35 -10.42
C TRP A 398 -13.75 -9.50 -9.42
N VAL A 399 -12.86 -9.48 -8.44
CA VAL A 399 -12.69 -10.57 -7.48
C VAL A 399 -13.03 -10.06 -6.09
N ASP A 400 -13.98 -10.70 -5.41
CA ASP A 400 -14.26 -10.43 -4.01
C ASP A 400 -13.04 -10.81 -3.17
N VAL A 401 -12.39 -9.82 -2.56
CA VAL A 401 -11.13 -10.04 -1.82
C VAL A 401 -11.32 -10.96 -0.64
N ARG A 402 -12.55 -11.15 -0.14
CA ARG A 402 -12.86 -12.04 0.99
C ARG A 402 -12.88 -13.51 0.59
N THR A 403 -12.98 -13.82 -0.70
CA THR A 403 -12.96 -15.21 -1.17
C THR A 403 -11.53 -15.74 -1.30
N LYS A 404 -10.55 -14.88 -1.60
CA LYS A 404 -9.13 -15.24 -1.66
C LYS A 404 -8.68 -15.85 -0.31
N PRO A 405 -7.88 -16.93 -0.31
CA PRO A 405 -7.41 -17.50 0.95
C PRO A 405 -6.38 -16.56 1.59
N TYR A 406 -6.37 -16.52 2.92
CA TYR A 406 -5.40 -15.75 3.71
C TYR A 406 -4.96 -16.60 4.90
N ILE A 407 -3.64 -16.75 5.06
CA ILE A 407 -3.09 -17.60 6.11
C ILE A 407 -3.11 -16.89 7.47
N SER A 408 -3.59 -17.60 8.50
CA SER A 408 -3.48 -17.22 9.90
C SER A 408 -2.86 -18.37 10.68
N VAL A 409 -1.86 -18.08 11.52
CA VAL A 409 -1.11 -19.11 12.26
C VAL A 409 -1.11 -18.79 13.75
N ILE A 410 -1.54 -19.76 14.57
CA ILE A 410 -1.63 -19.59 16.02
C ILE A 410 -1.14 -20.88 16.72
N PRO A 411 -0.20 -20.79 17.68
CA PRO A 411 0.53 -19.58 18.10
C PRO A 411 1.64 -19.20 17.10
N THR A 412 2.09 -17.93 17.15
CA THR A 412 3.23 -17.43 16.37
C THR A 412 4.59 -17.65 17.06
N VAL A 413 4.59 -18.09 18.31
CA VAL A 413 5.76 -18.53 19.08
C VAL A 413 5.46 -19.87 19.74
N LEU A 414 6.37 -20.83 19.59
CA LEU A 414 6.35 -22.11 20.30
C LEU A 414 7.51 -22.15 21.29
N ASP A 415 7.19 -21.98 22.58
CA ASP A 415 8.14 -22.14 23.68
C ASP A 415 8.08 -23.56 24.23
N PHE A 416 9.10 -24.34 23.92
CA PHE A 416 9.21 -25.72 24.38
C PHE A 416 9.74 -25.82 25.82
N GLY A 417 10.26 -24.73 26.39
CA GLY A 417 10.88 -24.71 27.71
C GLY A 417 12.15 -25.56 27.77
N LYS A 418 12.38 -26.26 28.88
CA LYS A 418 13.56 -27.10 29.08
C LYS A 418 13.40 -28.45 28.38
N ILE A 419 14.41 -28.87 27.63
CA ILE A 419 14.49 -30.21 27.02
C ILE A 419 15.84 -30.81 27.37
N GLU A 420 15.81 -32.02 27.94
CA GLU A 420 17.02 -32.72 28.34
C GLU A 420 17.82 -33.24 27.16
N TYR A 421 19.11 -33.44 27.36
CA TYR A 421 19.99 -34.05 26.39
C TYR A 421 19.46 -35.43 25.99
N GLY A 422 19.23 -35.63 24.68
CA GLY A 422 18.68 -36.87 24.14
C GLY A 422 17.15 -36.95 24.11
N ASP A 423 16.45 -35.99 24.72
CA ASP A 423 14.99 -35.95 24.73
C ASP A 423 14.42 -35.10 23.58
N SER A 424 13.12 -35.29 23.33
CA SER A 424 12.34 -34.48 22.40
C SER A 424 11.00 -34.12 22.99
N LYS A 425 10.41 -33.03 22.50
CA LYS A 425 9.08 -32.57 22.89
C LYS A 425 8.31 -32.12 21.66
N THR A 426 7.01 -32.40 21.65
CA THR A 426 6.11 -32.01 20.56
C THR A 426 5.09 -30.98 21.06
N MET A 427 4.89 -29.93 20.27
CA MET A 427 3.81 -28.95 20.43
C MET A 427 3.05 -28.83 19.11
N GLU A 428 1.90 -28.16 19.15
CA GLU A 428 1.06 -27.98 17.98
C GLU A 428 0.88 -26.50 17.65
N LEU A 429 0.85 -26.20 16.37
CA LEU A 429 0.33 -24.94 15.85
C LEU A 429 -0.87 -25.22 14.94
N THR A 430 -1.77 -24.25 14.83
CA THR A 430 -2.92 -24.32 13.94
C THR A 430 -2.76 -23.30 12.82
N ILE A 431 -2.90 -23.76 11.59
CA ILE A 431 -3.03 -22.94 10.39
C ILE A 431 -4.52 -22.83 10.06
N LYS A 432 -5.02 -21.61 9.91
CA LYS A 432 -6.39 -21.31 9.50
C LYS A 432 -6.40 -20.48 8.23
N ASN A 433 -7.43 -20.67 7.42
CA ASN A 433 -7.78 -19.75 6.36
C ASN A 433 -8.87 -18.79 6.85
N ILE A 434 -8.60 -17.49 6.78
CA ILE A 434 -9.61 -16.46 7.12
C ILE A 434 -10.41 -15.96 5.90
N GLY A 435 -10.02 -16.39 4.69
CA GLY A 435 -10.80 -16.26 3.46
C GLY A 435 -11.71 -17.47 3.20
N ALA A 436 -12.35 -17.51 2.02
CA ALA A 436 -13.34 -18.56 1.69
C ALA A 436 -12.78 -19.74 0.88
N ASP A 437 -11.85 -19.50 -0.06
CA ASP A 437 -11.30 -20.53 -0.94
C ASP A 437 -10.44 -21.55 -0.18
N THR A 438 -9.86 -22.55 -0.86
CA THR A 438 -9.01 -23.54 -0.19
C THR A 438 -7.58 -23.00 0.00
N LEU A 439 -7.08 -23.03 1.23
CA LEU A 439 -5.68 -22.75 1.54
C LEU A 439 -4.82 -24.01 1.38
N TYR A 440 -3.66 -23.88 0.73
CA TYR A 440 -2.65 -24.92 0.62
C TYR A 440 -1.25 -24.32 0.64
N GLY A 441 -0.27 -25.09 1.14
CA GLY A 441 1.09 -24.60 1.28
C GLY A 441 2.08 -25.64 1.78
N THR A 442 3.29 -25.17 2.03
CA THR A 442 4.42 -25.94 2.54
C THR A 442 5.02 -25.27 3.76
N LEU A 443 5.67 -26.07 4.60
CA LEU A 443 6.40 -25.60 5.76
C LEU A 443 7.85 -26.08 5.69
N THR A 444 8.76 -25.22 6.08
CA THR A 444 10.19 -25.50 6.21
C THR A 444 10.68 -25.02 7.56
N SER A 445 11.73 -25.65 8.09
CA SER A 445 12.46 -25.13 9.24
C SER A 445 13.88 -24.75 8.83
N ASP A 446 14.44 -23.75 9.50
CA ASP A 446 15.84 -23.33 9.37
C ASP A 446 16.83 -24.26 10.08
N HIS A 447 16.35 -25.17 10.93
CA HIS A 447 17.20 -26.08 11.70
C HIS A 447 16.70 -27.53 11.71
N GLU A 448 17.64 -28.48 11.62
CA GLU A 448 17.34 -29.93 11.58
C GLU A 448 16.77 -30.49 12.89
N TRP A 449 16.98 -29.79 14.02
CA TRP A 449 16.43 -30.20 15.32
C TRP A 449 14.94 -29.85 15.48
N ILE A 450 14.34 -29.14 14.52
CA ILE A 450 12.91 -28.83 14.45
C ILE A 450 12.28 -29.69 13.35
N LYS A 451 11.46 -30.67 13.75
CA LYS A 451 10.75 -31.58 12.83
C LYS A 451 9.28 -31.17 12.70
N LEU A 452 8.76 -31.15 11.48
CA LEU A 452 7.40 -30.74 11.14
C LEU A 452 6.61 -31.93 10.59
N ASP A 453 5.38 -32.13 11.09
CA ASP A 453 4.46 -33.15 10.62
C ASP A 453 3.02 -32.61 10.53
N PRO A 454 2.45 -32.42 9.34
CA PRO A 454 3.06 -32.58 8.01
C PRO A 454 3.93 -31.38 7.58
N THR A 455 4.76 -31.56 6.53
CA THR A 455 5.53 -30.47 5.87
C THR A 455 4.78 -29.76 4.73
N SER A 456 3.57 -30.23 4.41
CA SER A 456 2.66 -29.61 3.44
C SER A 456 1.22 -29.79 3.90
N PHE A 457 0.35 -28.87 3.51
CA PHE A 457 -1.04 -28.90 3.93
C PHE A 457 -1.99 -28.43 2.84
N THR A 458 -3.22 -28.91 2.91
CA THR A 458 -4.37 -28.43 2.15
C THR A 458 -5.57 -28.44 3.08
N GLY A 459 -6.24 -27.30 3.25
CA GLY A 459 -7.41 -27.16 4.10
C GLY A 459 -7.47 -25.82 4.82
N ASN A 460 -8.66 -25.45 5.27
CA ASN A 460 -8.93 -24.15 5.89
C ASN A 460 -8.75 -24.14 7.41
N ASN A 461 -8.45 -25.29 8.01
CA ASN A 461 -8.11 -25.44 9.41
C ASN A 461 -7.27 -26.71 9.58
N VAL A 462 -5.95 -26.56 9.75
CA VAL A 462 -4.97 -27.65 9.78
C VAL A 462 -4.10 -27.53 11.02
N THR A 463 -3.99 -28.61 11.77
CA THR A 463 -3.04 -28.73 12.90
C THR A 463 -1.72 -29.28 12.40
N ILE A 464 -0.63 -28.61 12.75
CA ILE A 464 0.74 -29.04 12.47
C ILE A 464 1.41 -29.41 13.78
N LYS A 465 2.01 -30.60 13.83
CA LYS A 465 2.86 -31.02 14.95
C LYS A 465 4.29 -30.57 14.71
N VAL A 466 4.86 -29.92 15.71
CA VAL A 466 6.23 -29.44 15.72
C VAL A 466 6.97 -30.16 16.83
N THR A 467 8.00 -30.93 16.47
CA THR A 467 8.84 -31.66 17.42
C THR A 467 10.21 -31.02 17.48
N VAL A 468 10.62 -30.61 18.67
CA VAL A 468 11.99 -30.18 18.97
C VAL A 468 12.75 -31.35 19.56
N ASP A 469 13.88 -31.70 18.96
CA ASP A 469 14.64 -32.91 19.26
C ASP A 469 16.08 -32.56 19.69
N ASN A 470 16.33 -32.57 21.00
CA ASN A 470 17.63 -32.25 21.56
C ASN A 470 18.64 -33.41 21.42
N SER A 471 18.23 -34.57 20.89
CA SER A 471 19.18 -35.58 20.42
C SER A 471 19.87 -35.17 19.11
N VAL A 472 19.18 -34.36 18.28
CA VAL A 472 19.73 -33.81 17.03
C VAL A 472 20.51 -32.53 17.30
N LEU A 473 19.95 -31.63 18.12
CA LEU A 473 20.64 -30.40 18.53
C LEU A 473 21.92 -30.71 19.32
N ASN A 474 21.90 -31.79 20.13
CA ASN A 474 23.05 -32.34 20.83
C ASN A 474 23.67 -31.36 21.84
N GLN A 475 22.84 -30.64 22.60
CA GLN A 475 23.28 -29.62 23.56
C GLN A 475 22.90 -29.98 24.99
N LYS A 476 23.78 -29.62 25.94
CA LYS A 476 23.61 -29.94 27.37
C LYS A 476 23.17 -28.75 28.21
N GLU A 477 23.34 -27.54 27.70
CA GLU A 477 22.95 -26.28 28.31
C GLU A 477 22.76 -25.20 27.23
N GLY A 478 22.09 -24.10 27.59
CA GLY A 478 21.92 -22.92 26.74
C GLY A 478 20.50 -22.73 26.20
N GLN A 479 20.22 -21.53 25.70
CA GLN A 479 18.97 -21.20 25.00
C GLN A 479 19.19 -21.26 23.50
N TYR A 480 18.25 -21.87 22.79
CA TYR A 480 18.29 -22.06 21.35
C TYR A 480 16.99 -21.59 20.72
N SER A 481 17.11 -20.95 19.57
CA SER A 481 15.99 -20.43 18.80
C SER A 481 16.09 -20.89 17.35
N GLY A 482 14.95 -21.14 16.72
CA GLY A 482 14.82 -21.38 15.30
C GLY A 482 13.52 -20.82 14.75
N LYS A 483 13.30 -21.00 13.45
CA LYS A 483 12.13 -20.51 12.72
C LYS A 483 11.51 -21.61 11.89
N ILE A 484 10.18 -21.55 11.82
CA ILE A 484 9.38 -22.28 10.86
C ILE A 484 8.87 -21.27 9.85
N ASN A 485 9.18 -21.49 8.57
CA ASN A 485 8.71 -20.67 7.46
C ASN A 485 7.58 -21.39 6.74
N ILE A 486 6.47 -20.70 6.53
CA ILE A 486 5.27 -21.22 5.88
C ILE A 486 5.05 -20.42 4.60
N ASP A 487 4.97 -21.12 3.47
CA ASP A 487 4.68 -20.55 2.16
C ASP A 487 3.38 -21.16 1.61
N SER A 488 2.41 -20.32 1.25
CA SER A 488 1.05 -20.75 0.88
C SER A 488 0.43 -19.84 -0.17
N ASN A 489 -0.64 -20.34 -0.81
CA ASN A 489 -1.45 -19.52 -1.72
C ASN A 489 -2.21 -18.38 -1.02
N GLY A 490 -2.25 -18.37 0.32
CA GLY A 490 -2.83 -17.29 1.13
C GLY A 490 -1.81 -16.35 1.78
N GLY A 491 -0.55 -16.39 1.34
CA GLY A 491 0.55 -15.57 1.88
C GLY A 491 1.57 -16.39 2.68
N THR A 492 2.53 -15.70 3.29
CA THR A 492 3.63 -16.31 4.05
C THR A 492 3.50 -16.03 5.54
N ALA A 493 3.94 -16.96 6.39
CA ALA A 493 4.00 -16.77 7.84
C ALA A 493 5.31 -17.34 8.43
N THR A 494 5.71 -16.82 9.59
CA THR A 494 6.86 -17.32 10.35
C THR A 494 6.43 -17.61 11.79
N VAL A 495 6.88 -18.74 12.34
CA VAL A 495 6.71 -19.10 13.75
C VAL A 495 8.07 -19.24 14.40
N ASP A 496 8.29 -18.51 15.49
CA ASP A 496 9.53 -18.62 16.26
C ASP A 496 9.44 -19.85 17.19
N VAL A 497 10.51 -20.64 17.21
CA VAL A 497 10.64 -21.82 18.07
C VAL A 497 11.75 -21.53 19.07
N ILE A 498 11.46 -21.67 20.37
CA ILE A 498 12.46 -21.47 21.42
C ILE A 498 12.50 -22.67 22.37
N MET A 499 13.70 -23.01 22.82
CA MET A 499 13.93 -24.04 23.84
C MET A 499 15.16 -23.73 24.70
N THR A 500 15.24 -24.35 25.88
CA THR A 500 16.42 -24.34 26.75
C THR A 500 16.96 -25.76 26.85
N ALA A 501 18.20 -26.01 26.42
CA ALA A 501 18.81 -27.32 26.59
C ALA A 501 19.22 -27.51 28.05
N THR A 502 19.00 -28.70 28.59
CA THR A 502 19.45 -29.07 29.92
C THR A 502 20.03 -30.48 29.91
N CYS A 503 20.78 -30.87 30.94
CA CYS A 503 21.14 -32.26 31.14
C CYS A 503 21.00 -32.61 32.63
N ILE A 504 20.50 -33.82 32.92
CA ILE A 504 20.65 -34.39 34.25
C ILE A 504 22.02 -35.04 34.32
N LEU A 505 22.96 -34.39 35.03
CA LEU A 505 24.18 -35.04 35.48
C LEU A 505 23.83 -36.04 36.58
N VAL A 506 23.54 -37.29 36.23
CA VAL A 506 23.56 -38.38 37.22
C VAL A 506 25.03 -38.59 37.60
N LYS A 507 25.51 -37.90 38.64
CA LYS A 507 26.82 -38.23 39.22
C LYS A 507 26.72 -39.67 39.74
N PRO A 508 27.62 -40.60 39.33
CA PRO A 508 27.63 -41.92 39.92
C PRO A 508 27.82 -41.77 41.44
N ASN A 509 27.16 -42.63 42.22
CA ASN A 509 27.40 -42.68 43.66
C ASN A 509 28.92 -42.74 43.88
N PRO A 510 29.51 -41.84 44.68
CA PRO A 510 30.94 -41.84 44.92
C PRO A 510 31.38 -43.23 45.38
N TYR A 511 32.32 -43.82 44.65
CA TYR A 511 32.86 -45.15 44.90
C TYR A 511 34.18 -45.01 45.66
N ASN A 512 34.28 -45.65 46.82
CA ASN A 512 35.51 -45.73 47.57
C ASN A 512 36.17 -47.10 47.30
N PRO A 513 37.39 -47.17 46.73
CA PRO A 513 38.08 -48.43 46.43
C PRO A 513 38.25 -49.36 47.64
N ASP A 514 38.35 -48.80 48.85
CA ASP A 514 38.57 -49.55 50.09
C ASP A 514 37.26 -49.92 50.82
N LYS A 515 36.13 -49.27 50.48
CA LYS A 515 34.85 -49.40 51.21
C LYS A 515 33.62 -49.72 50.34
N GLY A 516 33.77 -49.81 49.03
CA GLY A 516 32.67 -50.06 48.09
C GLY A 516 31.81 -48.82 47.78
N LEU A 517 30.58 -49.05 47.30
CA LEU A 517 29.58 -48.02 47.03
C LEU A 517 29.24 -47.23 48.30
N LEU A 518 29.45 -45.92 48.30
CA LEU A 518 29.05 -45.07 49.42
C LEU A 518 27.57 -44.69 49.29
N THR A 519 26.75 -45.12 50.25
CA THR A 519 25.35 -44.68 50.39
C THR A 519 25.32 -43.39 51.20
N PHE A 520 24.91 -42.27 50.61
CA PHE A 520 24.64 -41.04 51.35
C PHE A 520 23.17 -41.01 51.78
N PHE A 521 22.92 -40.79 53.07
CA PHE A 521 21.58 -40.47 53.57
C PHE A 521 21.40 -38.95 53.53
N GLY A 522 20.63 -38.45 52.56
CA GLY A 522 20.27 -37.04 52.48
C GLY A 522 19.51 -36.70 51.20
N ASN A 523 18.44 -35.92 51.34
CA ASN A 523 17.65 -35.42 50.22
C ASN A 523 18.49 -34.36 49.49
N GLY A 524 18.82 -34.62 48.22
CA GLY A 524 19.81 -33.89 47.43
C GLY A 524 19.70 -32.37 47.50
N ILE A 525 20.83 -31.72 47.78
CA ILE A 525 21.04 -30.30 47.50
C ILE A 525 21.61 -30.22 46.08
N ILE A 526 20.87 -29.57 45.19
CA ILE A 526 21.37 -29.08 43.90
C ILE A 526 22.19 -27.82 44.24
N PRO A 527 23.49 -27.75 43.93
CA PRO A 527 24.24 -26.50 44.09
C PRO A 527 23.85 -25.52 42.97
N ASP A 528 23.80 -24.24 43.34
CA ASP A 528 23.56 -23.08 42.45
C ASP A 528 24.51 -23.01 41.25
#